data_AF-A0A9D8QFN1-F1
#
_entry.id   AF-A0A9D8QFN1-F1
#
_cell.length_a   1.000
_cell.length_b   1.000
_cell.length_c   1.000
_cell.angle_alpha   90.00
_cell.angle_beta   90.00
_cell.angle_gamma   90.00
#
_symmetry.space_group_name_H-M   'P 1'
#
loop_
_entity.id
_entity.type
_entity.pdbx_description
1 polymer ?
#
loop_
_entity_poly.entity_id
_entity_poly.type
_entity_poly.pdbx_seq_one_letter_code
_entity_poly.pdbx_strand_id
1 'polypeptide(L)' 'MIALKRNPQPAAFAEKWPPLDEKLDQRGCRDALTLFRTGLDNVEIAWRLECTPAASANGIARARDQERAAL' A
#
# COMPACT_ATOMS: atom_id res chain seq x y z
N MET A 1 -1.40 21.44 -29.02
CA MET A 1 -0.62 20.38 -28.33
C MET A 1 -0.81 20.57 -26.83
N ILE A 2 -1.64 19.72 -26.19
CA ILE A 2 -1.92 19.83 -24.75
C ILE A 2 -0.80 19.11 -24.01
N ALA A 3 0.04 19.88 -23.31
CA ALA A 3 1.07 19.34 -22.44
C ALA A 3 0.40 18.64 -21.25
N LEU A 4 0.41 17.31 -21.25
CA LEU A 4 0.14 16.48 -20.09
C LEU A 4 1.13 16.90 -19.00
N LYS A 5 0.69 17.70 -18.01
CA LYS A 5 1.47 17.96 -16.81
C LYS A 5 1.70 16.61 -16.14
N ARG A 6 2.91 16.06 -16.34
CA ARG A 6 3.45 14.97 -15.54
C ARG A 6 3.23 15.36 -14.08
N ASN A 7 2.32 14.65 -13.42
CA ASN A 7 2.27 14.59 -11.98
C ASN A 7 3.70 14.24 -11.53
N PRO A 8 4.41 15.09 -10.78
CA PRO A 8 5.75 14.75 -10.34
C PRO A 8 5.58 13.60 -9.35
N GLN A 9 5.74 12.36 -9.83
CA GLN A 9 6.09 11.24 -8.98
C GLN A 9 7.23 11.74 -8.09
N PRO A 10 7.07 11.76 -6.75
CA PRO A 10 8.09 12.31 -5.87
C PRO A 10 9.45 11.67 -6.17
N ALA A 11 10.34 12.39 -6.83
CA ALA A 11 11.71 11.93 -7.10
C ALA A 11 12.55 11.76 -5.80
N ALA A 12 11.90 11.86 -4.64
CA ALA A 12 12.46 11.61 -3.31
C ALA A 12 12.37 10.14 -2.85
N PHE A 13 11.84 9.22 -3.67
CA PHE A 13 11.58 7.83 -3.24
C PHE A 13 12.83 6.93 -3.11
N ALA A 14 14.02 7.35 -3.55
CA ALA A 14 15.16 6.43 -3.67
C ALA A 14 16.13 6.39 -2.48
N GLU A 15 16.12 7.37 -1.55
CA GLU A 15 17.35 7.59 -0.75
C GLU A 15 17.32 7.26 0.74
N LYS A 16 16.23 6.78 1.34
CA LYS A 16 16.20 6.12 2.68
C LYS A 16 14.75 5.90 3.10
N TRP A 17 14.14 4.79 2.70
CA TRP A 17 13.22 4.17 3.64
C TRP A 17 14.09 3.23 4.50
N PRO A 18 13.89 3.14 5.83
CA PRO A 18 14.44 2.03 6.62
C PRO A 18 14.05 0.70 5.95
N PRO A 19 14.71 -0.44 6.20
CA PRO A 19 14.29 -1.71 5.62
C PRO A 19 12.84 -1.97 6.01
N LEU A 20 11.94 -1.68 5.08
CA LEU A 20 10.51 -1.81 5.30
C LEU A 20 10.18 -3.28 5.27
N ASP A 21 9.24 -3.68 6.10
CA ASP A 21 8.74 -5.03 6.06
C ASP A 21 8.20 -5.32 4.66
N GLU A 22 8.81 -6.29 3.99
CA GLU A 22 8.40 -6.80 2.68
C GLU A 22 7.04 -7.52 2.76
N LYS A 23 6.58 -7.83 3.98
CA LYS A 23 5.34 -8.55 4.25
C LYS A 23 4.63 -7.95 5.45
N LEU A 24 3.34 -7.67 5.27
CA LEU A 24 2.45 -7.37 6.38
C LEU A 24 2.03 -8.66 7.09
N ASP A 25 1.95 -8.59 8.41
CA ASP A 25 1.33 -9.64 9.24
C ASP A 25 -0.20 -9.65 9.05
N GLN A 26 -0.91 -10.56 9.73
CA GLN A 26 -2.36 -10.69 9.56
C GLN A 26 -3.11 -9.41 9.97
N ARG A 27 -2.62 -8.72 11.02
CA ARG A 27 -3.21 -7.47 11.49
C ARG A 27 -2.97 -6.35 10.47
N GLY A 28 -1.75 -6.19 10.01
CA GLY A 28 -1.36 -5.23 8.98
C GLY A 28 -2.11 -5.45 7.66
N CYS A 29 -2.39 -6.70 7.26
CA CYS A 29 -3.22 -6.98 6.09
C CYS A 29 -4.66 -6.45 6.25
N ARG A 30 -5.27 -6.61 7.44
CA ARG A 30 -6.62 -6.09 7.73
C ARG A 30 -6.63 -4.57 7.81
N ASP A 31 -5.61 -3.98 8.42
CA ASP A 31 -5.46 -2.53 8.52
C ASP A 31 -5.26 -1.92 7.12
N ALA A 32 -4.43 -2.55 6.27
CA ALA A 32 -4.25 -2.15 4.87
C ALA A 32 -5.56 -2.18 4.08
N LEU A 33 -6.36 -3.25 4.22
CA LEU A 33 -7.66 -3.34 3.58
C LEU A 33 -8.65 -2.28 4.09
N THR A 34 -8.61 -1.97 5.39
CA THR A 34 -9.45 -0.93 5.99
C THR A 34 -9.09 0.45 5.41
N LEU A 35 -7.80 0.77 5.36
CA LEU A 35 -7.31 2.02 4.76
C LEU A 35 -7.64 2.12 3.28
N PHE A 36 -7.50 1.02 2.53
CA PHE A 36 -7.90 0.96 1.12
C PHE A 36 -9.40 1.25 0.94
N ARG A 37 -10.25 0.72 1.81
CA ARG A 37 -11.70 1.00 1.79
C ARG A 37 -12.04 2.46 2.11
N THR A 38 -11.18 3.17 2.84
CA THR A 38 -11.33 4.63 3.07
C THR A 38 -10.91 5.48 1.87
N GLY A 39 -10.37 4.87 0.81
CA GLY A 39 -10.02 5.54 -0.44
C GLY A 39 -8.54 5.88 -0.60
N LEU A 40 -7.67 5.41 0.29
CA LEU A 40 -6.23 5.64 0.20
C LEU A 40 -5.59 4.74 -0.88
N ASP A 41 -4.56 5.26 -1.55
CA ASP A 41 -3.78 4.47 -2.49
C ASP A 41 -2.72 3.59 -1.80
N ASN A 42 -2.15 2.62 -2.53
CA ASN A 42 -1.19 1.66 -1.96
C ASN A 42 0.09 2.33 -1.43
N VAL A 43 0.49 3.48 -1.98
CA VAL A 43 1.68 4.23 -1.57
C VAL A 43 1.39 4.95 -0.25
N GLU A 44 0.24 5.61 -0.14
CA GLU A 44 -0.23 6.23 1.09
C GLU A 44 -0.44 5.24 2.23
N ILE A 45 -0.93 4.04 1.92
CA ILE A 45 -1.10 2.96 2.90
C ILE A 45 0.27 2.43 3.34
N ALA A 46 1.19 2.22 2.39
CA ALA A 46 2.55 1.79 2.68
C ALA A 46 3.28 2.77 3.61
N TRP A 47 3.09 4.08 3.42
CA TRP A 47 3.58 5.10 4.35
C TRP A 47 2.99 4.97 5.74
N ARG A 48 1.68 4.76 5.85
CA ARG A 48 0.98 4.66 7.15
C ARG A 48 1.32 3.37 7.91
N LEU A 49 1.61 2.30 7.20
CA LEU A 49 1.92 0.98 7.76
C LEU A 49 3.41 0.68 7.80
N GLU A 50 4.25 1.66 7.45
CA GLU A 50 5.72 1.52 7.42
C GLU A 50 6.19 0.27 6.64
N CYS A 51 5.52 -0.02 5.52
CA CYS A 51 5.80 -1.17 4.67
C CYS A 51 6.07 -0.76 3.22
N THR A 52 6.51 -1.68 2.35
CA THR A 52 6.65 -1.36 0.93
C THR A 52 5.27 -1.22 0.24
N PRO A 53 5.14 -0.41 -0.84
CA PRO A 53 3.90 -0.38 -1.65
C PRO A 53 3.47 -1.76 -2.16
N ALA A 54 4.45 -2.63 -2.45
CA ALA A 54 4.21 -4.02 -2.82
C ALA A 54 3.62 -4.84 -1.66
N ALA A 55 4.17 -4.70 -0.44
CA ALA A 55 3.65 -5.35 0.76
C ALA A 55 2.21 -4.89 1.07
N SER A 56 1.92 -3.61 0.92
CA SER A 56 0.56 -3.04 1.04
C SER A 56 -0.41 -3.68 0.05
N ALA A 57 -0.07 -3.68 -1.24
CA ALA A 57 -0.90 -4.28 -2.29
C ALA A 57 -1.16 -5.78 -2.04
N ASN A 58 -0.10 -6.52 -1.70
CA ASN A 58 -0.18 -7.95 -1.38
C ASN A 58 -1.03 -8.21 -0.12
N GLY A 59 -0.90 -7.36 0.90
CA GLY A 59 -1.67 -7.45 2.14
C GLY A 59 -3.15 -7.22 1.92
N ILE A 60 -3.52 -6.23 1.10
CA ILE A 60 -4.91 -5.96 0.71
C ILE A 60 -5.50 -7.16 -0.03
N ALA A 61 -4.78 -7.71 -1.02
CA ALA A 61 -5.23 -8.89 -1.76
C ALA A 61 -5.47 -10.08 -0.83
N ARG A 62 -4.50 -10.38 0.05
CA ARG A 62 -4.59 -11.46 1.02
C ARG A 62 -5.76 -11.29 2.00
N ALA A 63 -6.00 -10.07 2.47
CA ALA A 63 -7.12 -9.78 3.37
C ALA A 63 -8.48 -9.99 2.67
N ARG A 64 -8.62 -9.60 1.39
CA ARG A 64 -9.84 -9.85 0.61
C ARG A 64 -10.10 -11.34 0.39
N ASP A 65 -9.05 -12.11 0.14
CA ASP A 65 -9.17 -13.56 -0.01
C ASP A 65 -9.58 -14.24 1.30
N GLN A 66 -9.06 -13.77 2.44
CA GLN A 66 -9.49 -14.25 3.76
C GLN A 66 -10.95 -13.92 4.06
N GLU A 67 -11.42 -12.71 3.73
CA GLU A 67 -12.84 -12.36 3.89
C GLU A 67 -13.74 -13.22 3.01
N ARG A 68 -13.31 -13.53 1.79
CA ARG A 68 -14.03 -14.44 0.89
C ARG A 68 -14.08 -15.87 1.39
N ALA A 69 -13.00 -16.38 1.99
CA ALA A 69 -12.93 -17.73 2.51
C ALA A 69 -13.68 -17.92 3.85
N ALA A 70 -13.99 -16.81 4.55
CA ALA A 70 -14.76 -16.82 5.80
C ALA A 70 -16.28 -16.72 5.61
N LEU A 71 -16.74 -16.57 4.35
CA LEU A 71 -18.15 -16.57 3.92
C LEU A 71 -18.57 -17.96 3.46
#